data_AF-A0A4Q3EAG1-F1
#
_entry.id   AF-A0A4Q3EAG1-F1
#
_cell.length_a   1.000
_cell.length_b   1.000
_cell.length_c   1.000
_cell.angle_alpha   90.00
_cell.angle_beta   90.00
_cell.angle_gamma   90.00
#
_symmetry.space_group_name_H-M   'P 1'
#
loop_
_entity.id
_entity.type
_entity.pdbx_description
1 polymer ?
#
loop_
_entity_poly.entity_id
_entity_poly.type
_entity_poly.pdbx_seq_one_letter_code
_entity_poly.pdbx_strand_id
1 'polypeptide(L)' 'MNKFDHTDVEFWKWGVIYYNPNDDSLIVPKLSGLGWTVNFAHRFVYLFLLIVIAAVYLIKYCIKNYF' A
#
# COMPACT_ATOMS: atom_id res chain seq x y z
N MET A 1 13.36 -2.78 19.39
CA MET A 1 12.83 -2.35 18.09
C MET A 1 11.65 -1.42 18.31
N ASN A 2 11.63 -0.22 17.75
CA ASN A 2 10.43 0.62 17.81
C ASN A 2 9.48 0.15 16.70
N LYS A 3 8.28 -0.31 17.05
CA LYS A 3 7.30 -0.84 16.09
C LYS A 3 6.79 0.19 15.07
N PHE A 4 7.02 1.48 15.31
CA PHE A 4 6.69 2.58 14.41
C PHE A 4 7.88 3.04 13.57
N ASP A 5 9.04 2.39 13.70
CA ASP A 5 10.19 2.67 12.86
C ASP A 5 10.02 1.98 11.50
N HIS A 6 9.59 2.76 10.50
CA HIS A 6 9.40 2.25 9.14
C HIS A 6 10.73 1.93 8.42
N THR A 7 11.89 2.21 9.02
CA THR A 7 13.22 1.88 8.46
C THR A 7 13.74 0.52 8.90
N ASP A 8 13.04 -0.12 9.83
CA ASP A 8 13.39 -1.44 10.34
C ASP A 8 13.21 -2.54 9.29
N VAL A 9 14.33 -3.07 8.81
CA VAL A 9 14.42 -4.07 7.75
C VAL A 9 13.71 -5.40 8.07
N GLU A 10 13.44 -5.71 9.35
CA GLU A 10 12.71 -6.92 9.72
C GLU A 10 11.26 -6.91 9.19
N PHE A 11 10.66 -5.72 9.06
CA PHE A 11 9.32 -5.56 8.49
C PHE A 11 9.33 -5.50 6.94
N TRP A 12 10.50 -5.44 6.31
CA TRP A 12 10.64 -5.34 4.86
C TRP A 12 10.99 -6.67 4.21
N LYS A 13 9.97 -7.35 3.69
CA LYS A 13 10.17 -8.56 2.88
C LYS A 13 10.77 -8.16 1.53
N TRP A 14 11.93 -8.75 1.24
CA TRP A 14 12.62 -8.61 -0.05
C TRP A 14 13.03 -7.16 -0.35
N GLY A 15 13.10 -6.31 0.68
CA GLY A 15 13.43 -4.88 0.58
C GLY A 15 12.33 -4.00 -0.03
N VAL A 16 11.14 -4.54 -0.32
CA VAL A 16 10.07 -3.79 -1.02
C VAL A 16 8.68 -3.95 -0.42
N ILE A 17 8.38 -5.09 0.20
CA ILE A 17 7.06 -5.38 0.79
C ILE A 17 7.12 -5.09 2.28
N TYR A 18 6.46 -4.01 2.71
CA TYR A 18 6.30 -3.71 4.12
C TYR A 18 5.19 -4.57 4.74
N TYR A 19 5.50 -5.24 5.86
CA TYR A 19 4.58 -6.13 6.56
C TYR A 19 4.79 -6.01 8.07
N ASN A 20 3.97 -5.22 8.74
CA ASN A 20 4.00 -5.04 10.19
C ASN A 20 2.58 -5.12 10.79
N PRO A 21 2.19 -6.26 11.39
CA PRO A 21 0.87 -6.42 12.00
C PRO A 21 0.60 -5.51 13.21
N ASN A 22 1.64 -4.89 13.79
CA ASN A 22 1.54 -4.03 14.97
C ASN A 22 1.48 -2.53 14.62
N ASP A 23 1.52 -2.22 13.32
CA ASP A 23 1.41 -0.88 12.77
C ASP A 23 0.06 -0.74 12.05
N ASP A 24 -0.81 0.11 12.58
CA ASP A 24 -2.15 0.34 12.05
C ASP A 24 -2.16 1.25 10.80
N SER A 25 -0.99 1.71 10.36
CA SER A 25 -0.85 2.55 9.17
C SER A 25 -1.17 1.75 7.90
N LEU A 26 -2.09 2.25 7.08
CA LEU A 26 -2.39 1.69 5.76
C LEU A 26 -1.29 1.98 4.73
N ILE A 27 -0.75 3.19 4.78
CA ILE A 27 0.24 3.73 3.85
C ILE A 27 1.46 4.14 4.67
N VAL A 28 2.64 3.74 4.21
CA VAL A 28 3.93 4.05 4.85
C VAL A 28 4.93 4.55 3.81
N PRO A 29 5.98 5.29 4.20
CA PRO A 29 7.06 5.64 3.30
C PRO A 29 7.76 4.38 2.77
N LYS A 30 8.32 4.43 1.56
CA LYS A 30 9.21 3.37 1.07
C LYS A 30 10.51 3.34 1.88
N LEU A 31 11.10 2.14 2.08
CA LEU A 31 12.41 1.97 2.71
C LEU A 31 13.51 2.73 1.95
N SER A 32 13.41 2.73 0.62
CA SER A 32 14.37 3.40 -0.26
C SER A 32 13.66 4.14 -1.39
N GLY A 33 14.27 5.26 -1.80
CA GLY A 33 13.73 6.15 -2.83
C GLY A 33 12.57 7.02 -2.36
N LEU A 34 11.91 7.68 -3.32
CA LEU A 34 10.78 8.55 -3.05
C LEU A 34 9.45 7.79 -3.16
N GLY A 35 8.51 8.17 -2.29
CA GLY A 35 7.13 7.74 -2.34
C GLY A 35 6.73 6.84 -1.18
N TRP A 36 5.60 6.18 -1.38
CA TRP A 36 4.90 5.41 -0.37
C TRP A 36 4.62 3.98 -0.86
N THR A 37 4.39 3.10 0.09
CA THR A 37 3.88 1.74 -0.11
C THR A 37 2.74 1.51 0.89
N VAL A 38 2.17 0.31 0.89
CA VAL A 38 1.11 -0.05 1.80
C VAL A 38 1.57 -1.12 2.80
N ASN A 39 0.95 -1.16 3.97
CA ASN A 39 1.19 -2.21 4.94
C ASN A 39 0.40 -3.47 4.58
N PHE A 40 1.08 -4.48 4.05
CA PHE A 40 0.46 -5.74 3.63
C PHE A 40 -0.02 -6.61 4.79
N ALA A 41 0.29 -6.25 6.05
CA ALA A 41 -0.28 -6.91 7.22
C ALA A 41 -1.67 -6.35 7.60
N HIS A 42 -2.05 -5.18 7.09
CA HIS A 42 -3.27 -4.50 7.50
C HIS A 42 -4.48 -4.93 6.67
N ARG A 43 -5.51 -5.51 7.31
CA ARG A 43 -6.68 -6.10 6.61
C ARG A 43 -7.40 -5.13 5.66
N PHE A 44 -7.45 -3.84 5.98
CA PHE A 44 -8.13 -2.85 5.14
C PHE A 44 -7.33 -2.46 3.89
N VAL A 45 -6.05 -2.87 3.80
CA VAL A 45 -5.21 -2.60 2.64
C VAL A 45 -5.76 -3.29 1.39
N TYR A 46 -6.33 -4.48 1.54
CA TYR A 46 -6.90 -5.23 0.43
C TYR A 46 -8.18 -4.58 -0.09
N LEU A 47 -9.00 -4.02 0.80
CA LEU A 47 -10.16 -3.21 0.42
C LEU A 47 -9.73 -1.93 -0.30
N PHE A 48 -8.71 -1.23 0.22
CA PHE A 48 -8.14 -0.05 -0.43
C PHE A 48 -7.63 -0.37 -1.84
N LEU A 49 -6.84 -1.44 -2.01
CA LEU A 49 -6.34 -1.88 -3.30
C LEU A 49 -7.48 -2.25 -4.27
N LEU A 50 -8.51 -2.94 -3.78
CA LEU A 50 -9.69 -3.27 -4.58
C LEU A 50 -10.40 -2.00 -5.10
N ILE A 51 -10.57 -0.98 -4.25
CA ILE A 51 -11.18 0.30 -4.62
C ILE A 51 -10.34 1.03 -5.67
N VAL A 52 -9.02 1.09 -5.49
CA VAL A 52 -8.10 1.72 -6.46
C VAL A 52 -8.20 1.01 -7.82
N ILE A 53 -8.17 -0.32 -7.82
CA ILE A 53 -8.31 -1.11 -9.05
C ILE A 53 -9.67 -0.86 -9.71
N ALA A 54 -10.76 -0.91 -8.95
CA ALA A 54 -12.11 -0.66 -9.44
C ALA A 54 -12.26 0.76 -10.03
N ALA A 55 -11.67 1.78 -9.38
CA ALA A 55 -11.67 3.15 -9.88
C ALA A 55 -10.95 3.27 -11.23
N VAL A 56 -9.79 2.62 -11.39
CA VAL A 56 -9.07 2.60 -12.69
C VAL A 56 -9.92 1.97 -13.79
N TYR A 57 -10.57 0.84 -13.52
CA TYR A 57 -11.47 0.20 -14.49
C TYR A 57 -12.70 1.04 -14.82
N LEU A 58 -13.30 1.66 -13.80
CA LEU A 58 -14.45 2.55 -13.98
C LEU A 58 -14.09 3.77 -14.82
N ILE A 59 -12.97 4.43 -14.53
CA ILE A 59 -12.48 5.57 -15.32
C ILE A 59 -12.25 5.15 -16.76
N LYS A 60 -11.57 4.02 -16.99
CA LYS A 60 -11.35 3.49 -18.34
C LYS A 60 -12.66 3.19 -19.07
N TYR A 61 -13.64 2.61 -18.37
CA TYR A 61 -14.97 2.36 -18.91
C TYR A 61 -15.67 3.67 -19.27
N CYS A 62 -15.65 4.67 -18.39
CA CYS A 62 -16.27 5.97 -18.63
C CYS A 62 -15.65 6.67 -19.84
N ILE A 63 -14.32 6.69 -19.95
CA ILE A 63 -13.61 7.27 -21.09
C ILE A 63 -14.05 6.60 -22.40
N LYS A 64 -14.16 5.27 -22.42
CA LYS A 64 -14.52 4.54 -23.64
C LYS A 64 -15.96 4.78 -24.12
N ASN A 65 -16.90 5.04 -23.21
CA ASN A 65 -18.34 5.03 -23.54
C ASN A 65 -18.98 6.42 -23.56
N TYR A 66 -18.34 7.44 -22.99
CA TYR A 66 -18.93 8.78 -22.85
C TYR A 66 -18.05 9.90 -23.43
N PHE A 67 -16.87 9.57 -23.97
CA PHE A 67 -15.98 10.49 -24.69
C PHE A 67 -15.51 9.83 -25.99
#